data_AF-A0A2R4W036-F1
#
_entry.id   AF-A0A2R4W036-F1
#
_cell.length_a   1.000
_cell.length_b   1.000
_cell.length_c   1.000
_cell.angle_alpha   90.00
_cell.angle_beta   90.00
_cell.angle_gamma   90.00
#
_symmetry.space_group_name_H-M   'P 1'
#
loop_
_entity.id
_entity.type
_entity.pdbx_description
1 polymer ?
#
loop_
_entity_poly.entity_id
_entity_poly.type
_entity_poly.pdbx_seq_one_letter_code
_entity_poly.pdbx_strand_id
1 'polypeptide(L)'
;MHPYVQLAKEAVELWVKEHKKPDKDVKKSPLFERKSACFCTIYKNKELRGCIGTIFPLHDSLYEEIIENAISAATRDPRFEPVRVEELNLLEYKVDVLSEISPVKDLNKLNPKINGIIVKQGSKQALLLPDLEGVDSVEDQIRIVKMKAGIFNDLPCEYFTFTVERYS
;
A
#
# COMPACT_ATOMS: atom_id res chain seq x y z
N MET A 1 -10.93 3.72 -15.55
CA MET A 1 -10.05 4.03 -14.40
C MET A 1 -10.92 4.20 -13.17
N HIS A 2 -10.66 3.46 -12.10
CA HIS A 2 -11.44 3.55 -10.86
C HIS A 2 -11.25 4.93 -10.18
N PRO A 3 -12.25 5.48 -9.45
CA PRO A 3 -12.11 6.79 -8.79
C PRO A 3 -10.92 6.93 -7.81
N TYR A 4 -10.51 5.85 -7.15
CA TYR A 4 -9.30 5.84 -6.32
C TYR A 4 -8.03 6.07 -7.13
N VAL A 5 -7.92 5.40 -8.28
CA VAL A 5 -6.77 5.50 -9.19
C VAL A 5 -6.73 6.88 -9.84
N GLN A 6 -7.91 7.40 -10.22
CA GLN A 6 -8.04 8.76 -10.71
C GLN A 6 -7.53 9.78 -9.69
N LEU A 7 -7.93 9.65 -8.42
CA LEU A 7 -7.45 10.53 -7.37
C LEU A 7 -5.93 10.45 -7.20
N ALA A 8 -5.37 9.24 -7.16
CA ALA A 8 -3.93 9.07 -7.01
C ALA A 8 -3.17 9.77 -8.16
N LYS A 9 -3.65 9.61 -9.39
CA LYS A 9 -3.11 10.30 -10.57
C LYS A 9 -3.20 11.82 -10.45
N GLU A 10 -4.38 12.34 -10.14
CA GLU A 10 -4.62 13.80 -9.99
C GLU A 10 -3.73 14.41 -8.89
N ALA A 11 -3.60 13.71 -7.76
CA ALA A 11 -2.75 14.13 -6.65
C ALA A 11 -1.28 14.22 -7.04
N VAL A 12 -0.76 13.20 -7.75
CA VAL A 12 0.63 13.18 -8.22
C VAL A 12 0.86 14.25 -9.27
N GLU A 13 -0.01 14.38 -10.27
CA GLU A 13 0.17 15.39 -11.32
C GLU A 13 0.14 16.81 -10.78
N LEU A 14 -0.82 17.12 -9.91
CA LEU A 14 -0.95 18.46 -9.33
C LEU A 14 0.23 18.77 -8.41
N TRP A 15 0.70 17.80 -7.63
CA TRP A 15 1.88 17.98 -6.78
C TRP A 15 3.15 18.18 -7.60
N VAL A 16 3.38 17.35 -8.62
CA VAL A 16 4.60 17.43 -9.44
C VAL A 16 4.63 18.71 -10.29
N LYS A 17 3.48 19.19 -10.80
CA LYS A 17 3.40 20.42 -11.60
C LYS A 17 3.40 21.69 -10.76
N GLU A 18 2.66 21.69 -9.65
CA GLU A 18 2.30 22.93 -8.92
C GLU A 18 2.60 22.89 -7.41
N HIS A 19 3.05 21.76 -6.86
CA HIS A 19 3.20 21.55 -5.42
C HIS A 19 1.91 21.80 -4.63
N LYS A 20 0.76 21.47 -5.24
CA LYS A 20 -0.57 21.57 -4.63
C LYS A 20 -1.20 20.19 -4.47
N LYS A 21 -2.16 20.10 -3.56
CA LYS A 21 -3.00 18.91 -3.35
C LYS A 21 -4.41 19.18 -3.88
N PRO A 22 -5.14 18.15 -4.34
CA PRO A 22 -6.53 18.32 -4.75
C PRO A 22 -7.38 18.89 -3.61
N ASP A 23 -8.31 19.80 -3.93
CA ASP A 23 -9.17 20.41 -2.92
C ASP A 23 -10.13 19.39 -2.29
N LYS A 24 -10.26 19.46 -0.96
CA LYS A 24 -11.11 18.55 -0.17
C LYS A 24 -12.59 18.62 -0.56
N ASP A 25 -13.06 19.79 -1.00
CA ASP A 25 -14.47 20.02 -1.36
C ASP A 25 -14.90 19.28 -2.63
N VAL A 26 -13.95 18.74 -3.40
CA VAL A 26 -14.24 17.89 -4.57
C VAL A 26 -14.91 16.56 -4.15
N LYS A 27 -15.02 16.24 -2.85
CA LYS A 27 -15.48 14.91 -2.41
C LYS A 27 -16.60 14.91 -1.37
N LYS A 28 -17.83 14.76 -1.89
CA LYS A 28 -18.99 14.23 -1.15
C LYS A 28 -19.40 12.85 -1.69
N SER A 29 -18.42 11.97 -1.88
CA SER A 29 -18.69 10.59 -2.27
C SER A 29 -18.43 9.68 -1.08
N PRO A 30 -19.44 8.90 -0.62
CA PRO A 30 -19.30 7.93 0.45
C PRO A 30 -18.15 6.93 0.24
N LEU A 31 -17.72 6.76 -1.02
CA LEU A 31 -16.60 5.92 -1.43
C LEU A 31 -15.29 6.29 -0.69
N PHE A 32 -15.06 7.57 -0.40
CA PHE A 32 -13.80 8.02 0.21
C PHE A 32 -13.87 8.26 1.72
N GLU A 33 -15.07 8.20 2.31
CA GLU A 33 -15.30 8.54 3.73
C GLU A 33 -14.76 7.45 4.67
N ARG A 34 -14.70 6.20 4.21
CA ARG A 34 -14.19 5.11 5.05
C ARG A 34 -12.74 5.34 5.45
N LYS A 35 -12.41 5.07 6.71
CA LYS A 35 -11.05 5.07 7.24
C LYS A 35 -10.38 3.73 6.90
N SER A 36 -9.34 3.76 6.08
CA SER A 36 -8.63 2.56 5.63
C SER A 36 -7.21 2.92 5.21
N ALA A 37 -6.26 2.02 5.43
CA ALA A 37 -4.90 2.16 4.95
C ALA A 37 -4.84 1.80 3.45
N CYS A 38 -3.90 2.37 2.72
CA CYS A 38 -3.70 2.01 1.33
C CYS A 38 -2.24 2.06 0.91
N PHE A 39 -1.94 1.37 -0.18
CA PHE A 39 -0.67 1.49 -0.91
C PHE A 39 -0.95 2.04 -2.30
N CYS A 40 -0.23 3.08 -2.67
CA CYS A 40 -0.23 3.63 -4.00
C CYS A 40 1.04 3.17 -4.71
N THR A 41 0.87 2.49 -5.85
CA THR A 41 1.97 2.01 -6.68
C THR A 41 1.94 2.72 -8.01
N ILE A 42 3.09 3.24 -8.43
CA ILE A 42 3.31 3.92 -9.70
C ILE A 42 4.18 3.01 -10.55
N TYR A 43 3.78 2.82 -11.80
CA TYR A 43 4.53 2.13 -12.81
C TYR A 43 4.88 3.08 -13.95
N LYS A 44 6.01 2.84 -14.61
CA LYS A 44 6.41 3.51 -15.85
C LYS A 44 6.84 2.42 -16.82
N ASN A 45 6.19 2.32 -17.98
CA ASN A 45 6.46 1.26 -18.97
C ASN A 45 6.41 -0.16 -18.35
N LYS A 46 5.42 -0.42 -17.48
CA LYS A 46 5.24 -1.68 -16.73
C LYS A 46 6.31 -1.98 -15.66
N GLU A 47 7.30 -1.12 -15.48
CA GLU A 47 8.29 -1.25 -14.42
C GLU A 47 7.90 -0.43 -13.19
N LEU A 48 8.23 -0.93 -11.99
CA LEU A 48 7.96 -0.22 -10.75
C LEU A 48 8.70 1.12 -10.72
N ARG A 49 7.98 2.22 -10.49
CA ARG A 49 8.51 3.60 -10.44
C ARG A 49 8.37 4.26 -9.07
N GLY A 50 7.54 3.68 -8.20
CA GLY A 50 7.37 4.08 -6.80
C GLY A 50 6.26 3.27 -6.13
N CYS A 51 6.39 2.98 -4.84
CA CYS A 51 5.34 2.35 -4.05
C CYS A 51 5.45 2.79 -2.60
N ILE A 52 4.45 3.50 -2.10
CA ILE A 52 4.34 3.91 -0.71
C ILE A 52 2.91 3.66 -0.23
N GLY A 53 2.80 3.27 1.03
CA GLY A 53 1.54 3.10 1.71
C GLY A 53 1.73 3.02 3.21
N THR A 54 0.61 2.96 3.91
CA THR A 54 0.54 2.82 5.36
C THR A 54 0.01 1.44 5.73
N ILE A 55 0.40 0.95 6.91
CA ILE A 55 -0.13 -0.30 7.46
C ILE A 55 -1.42 -0.02 8.22
N PHE A 56 -1.44 1.07 8.98
CA PHE A 56 -2.61 1.56 9.69
C PHE A 56 -3.02 2.90 9.08
N PRO A 57 -4.33 3.19 8.95
CA PRO A 57 -4.78 4.48 8.45
C PRO A 57 -4.22 5.60 9.30
N LEU A 58 -3.51 6.54 8.68
CA LEU A 58 -2.98 7.74 9.34
C LEU A 58 -3.95 8.91 9.23
N HIS A 59 -4.88 8.82 8.29
CA HIS A 59 -5.91 9.83 8.06
C HIS A 59 -7.30 9.30 8.40
N ASP A 60 -8.24 10.22 8.60
CA ASP A 60 -9.62 9.88 8.94
C ASP A 60 -10.47 9.48 7.72
N SER A 61 -9.92 9.61 6.51
CA SER A 61 -10.59 9.24 5.27
C SER A 61 -9.61 8.60 4.28
N LEU A 62 -10.10 7.66 3.50
CA LEU A 62 -9.37 7.09 2.38
C LEU A 62 -9.03 8.13 1.32
N TYR A 63 -9.77 9.26 1.27
CA TYR A 63 -9.42 10.40 0.43
C TYR A 63 -8.01 10.93 0.71
N GLU A 64 -7.78 11.34 1.95
CA GLU A 64 -6.51 11.91 2.38
C GLU A 64 -5.41 10.86 2.34
N GLU A 65 -5.73 9.64 2.76
CA GLU A 65 -4.78 8.52 2.75
C GLU A 65 -4.23 8.25 1.34
N ILE A 66 -5.09 8.22 0.31
CA ILE A 66 -4.64 8.04 -1.09
C ILE A 66 -3.80 9.23 -1.55
N ILE A 67 -4.20 10.47 -1.25
CA ILE A 67 -3.45 11.67 -1.69
C ILE A 67 -2.02 11.63 -1.12
N GLU A 68 -1.88 11.45 0.19
CA GLU A 68 -0.56 11.49 0.83
C GLU A 68 0.33 10.32 0.37
N ASN A 69 -0.24 9.11 0.24
CA ASN A 69 0.52 7.94 -0.19
C ASN A 69 0.88 8.00 -1.67
N ALA A 70 0.01 8.51 -2.55
CA ALA A 70 0.32 8.70 -3.97
C ALA A 70 1.44 9.72 -4.18
N ILE A 71 1.35 10.88 -3.52
CA ILE A 71 2.40 11.91 -3.56
C ILE A 71 3.71 11.36 -3.01
N SER A 72 3.66 10.63 -1.90
CA SER A 72 4.86 10.02 -1.32
C SER A 72 5.45 8.94 -2.23
N ALA A 73 4.63 8.13 -2.90
CA ALA A 73 5.11 7.15 -3.88
C ALA A 73 5.84 7.84 -5.05
N ALA A 74 5.37 9.01 -5.47
CA ALA A 74 6.00 9.78 -6.54
C ALA A 74 7.26 10.55 -6.12
N THR A 75 7.39 10.94 -4.85
CA THR A 75 8.39 11.94 -4.44
C THR A 75 9.31 11.53 -3.29
N ARG A 76 8.99 10.45 -2.58
CA ARG A 76 9.64 10.05 -1.31
C ARG A 76 9.97 8.57 -1.23
N ASP A 77 9.74 7.79 -2.28
CA ASP A 77 10.21 6.40 -2.31
C ASP A 77 11.74 6.38 -2.40
N PRO A 78 12.48 5.91 -1.37
CA PRO A 78 13.94 6.04 -1.30
C PRO A 78 14.68 5.22 -2.36
N ARG A 79 13.97 4.35 -3.08
CA ARG A 79 14.54 3.53 -4.16
C ARG A 79 14.63 4.28 -5.49
N PHE A 80 13.94 5.42 -5.62
CA PHE A 80 13.81 6.14 -6.88
C PHE A 80 13.98 7.65 -6.68
N GLU A 81 14.51 8.32 -7.70
CA GLU A 81 14.47 9.79 -7.74
C GLU A 81 13.01 10.29 -7.86
N PRO A 82 12.69 11.48 -7.33
CA PRO A 82 11.36 12.08 -7.47
C PRO A 82 10.90 12.12 -8.93
N VAL A 83 9.62 11.81 -9.15
CA VAL A 83 8.97 11.85 -10.46
C VAL A 83 9.04 13.26 -11.05
N ARG A 84 9.43 13.36 -12.32
CA ARG A 84 9.50 14.62 -13.06
C ARG A 84 8.26 14.85 -13.92
N VAL A 85 8.00 16.12 -14.27
CA VAL A 85 6.84 16.54 -15.07
C VAL A 85 6.79 15.79 -16.41
N GLU A 86 7.93 15.53 -17.04
CA GLU A 86 8.01 14.86 -18.34
C GLU A 86 7.62 13.37 -18.27
N GLU A 87 7.66 12.77 -17.07
CA GLU A 87 7.31 11.37 -16.86
C GLU A 87 5.80 11.17 -16.75
N LEU A 88 5.02 12.19 -16.35
CA LEU A 88 3.64 12.06 -15.92
C LEU A 88 2.72 11.35 -16.94
N ASN A 89 2.92 11.62 -18.22
CA ASN A 89 2.13 11.01 -19.30
C ASN A 89 2.44 9.52 -19.55
N LEU A 90 3.51 9.00 -18.95
CA LEU A 90 3.96 7.62 -19.08
C LEU A 90 3.63 6.77 -17.83
N LEU A 91 3.00 7.38 -16.82
CA LEU A 91 2.75 6.73 -15.54
C LEU A 91 1.42 6.00 -15.52
N GLU A 92 1.46 4.78 -14.98
CA GLU A 92 0.30 4.00 -14.61
C GLU A 92 0.22 3.93 -13.09
N TYR A 93 -1.00 3.90 -12.55
CA TYR A 93 -1.24 3.97 -11.11
C TYR A 93 -2.06 2.77 -10.67
N LYS A 94 -1.72 2.22 -9.51
CA LYS A 94 -2.52 1.22 -8.81
C LYS A 94 -2.75 1.67 -7.37
N VAL A 95 -3.94 1.41 -6.86
CA VAL A 95 -4.29 1.68 -5.46
C VAL A 95 -4.76 0.38 -4.84
N ASP A 96 -4.06 -0.06 -3.81
CA ASP A 96 -4.37 -1.23 -3.02
C ASP A 96 -4.94 -0.76 -1.67
N VAL A 97 -6.22 -1.02 -1.42
CA VAL A 97 -6.90 -0.59 -0.19
C VAL A 97 -7.01 -1.77 0.78
N LEU A 98 -6.55 -1.57 2.01
CA LEU A 98 -6.46 -2.63 3.01
C LEU A 98 -7.75 -2.73 3.83
N SER A 99 -8.17 -3.96 4.13
CA SER A 99 -9.18 -4.19 5.17
C SER A 99 -8.65 -3.83 6.55
N GLU A 100 -9.55 -3.84 7.53
CA GLU A 100 -9.15 -3.83 8.94
C GLU A 100 -8.19 -5.00 9.25
N ILE A 101 -7.18 -4.70 10.06
CA ILE A 101 -6.18 -5.68 10.48
C ILE A 101 -6.74 -6.49 11.65
N SER A 102 -6.71 -7.82 11.52
CA SER A 102 -7.20 -8.75 12.54
C SER A 102 -6.09 -9.67 13.04
N PRO A 103 -6.05 -10.04 14.33
CA PRO A 103 -5.08 -11.01 14.83
C PRO A 103 -5.30 -12.40 14.22
N VAL A 104 -4.22 -13.11 13.90
CA VAL A 104 -4.29 -14.48 13.38
C VAL A 104 -4.32 -15.46 14.53
N LYS A 105 -5.41 -16.23 14.62
CA LYS A 105 -5.56 -17.29 15.65
C LYS A 105 -4.92 -18.62 15.23
N ASP A 106 -4.89 -18.88 13.94
CA ASP A 106 -4.37 -20.12 13.35
C ASP A 106 -3.75 -19.79 11.99
N LEU A 107 -2.43 -19.90 11.89
CA LEU A 107 -1.68 -19.57 10.68
C LEU A 107 -2.05 -20.50 9.52
N ASN A 108 -2.43 -21.74 9.79
CA ASN A 108 -2.77 -22.73 8.76
C ASN A 108 -4.06 -22.38 8.01
N LYS A 109 -4.84 -21.42 8.51
CA LYS A 109 -6.07 -20.93 7.86
C LYS A 109 -5.84 -19.76 6.92
N LEU A 110 -4.62 -19.22 6.87
CA LEU A 110 -4.28 -18.16 5.93
C LEU A 110 -4.24 -18.73 4.51
N ASN A 111 -4.78 -17.96 3.56
CA ASN A 111 -4.62 -18.23 2.15
C ASN A 111 -3.69 -17.15 1.55
N PRO A 112 -2.48 -17.50 1.09
CA PRO A 112 -1.54 -16.53 0.57
C PRO A 112 -2.04 -15.68 -0.61
N LYS A 113 -3.00 -16.19 -1.38
CA LYS A 113 -3.61 -15.48 -2.51
C LYS A 113 -4.66 -14.44 -2.07
N ILE A 114 -5.16 -14.53 -0.83
CA ILE A 114 -6.24 -13.66 -0.33
C ILE A 114 -5.74 -12.79 0.84
N ASN A 115 -4.99 -13.39 1.75
CA ASN A 115 -4.55 -12.79 3.00
C ASN A 115 -3.15 -12.20 2.86
N GLY A 116 -3.04 -10.91 3.17
CA GLY A 116 -1.77 -10.32 3.57
C GLY A 116 -1.44 -10.69 5.01
N ILE A 117 -0.17 -10.61 5.37
CA ILE A 117 0.31 -10.96 6.70
C ILE A 117 1.19 -9.84 7.26
N ILE A 118 1.04 -9.59 8.56
CA ILE A 118 1.91 -8.71 9.34
C ILE A 118 2.53 -9.56 10.43
N VAL A 119 3.84 -9.43 10.63
CA VAL A 119 4.55 -10.02 11.76
C VAL A 119 5.05 -8.92 12.68
N LYS A 120 4.98 -9.15 13.99
CA LYS A 120 5.53 -8.26 15.01
C LYS A 120 6.29 -9.05 16.08
N GLN A 121 7.49 -8.58 16.43
CA GLN A 121 8.28 -9.07 17.55
C GLN A 121 9.03 -7.89 18.20
N GLY A 122 8.52 -7.40 19.34
CA GLY A 122 9.06 -6.19 19.98
C GLY A 122 8.92 -4.96 19.08
N SER A 123 10.04 -4.30 18.76
CA SER A 123 10.10 -3.16 17.83
C SER A 123 10.18 -3.56 16.35
N LYS A 124 10.38 -4.85 16.05
CA LYS A 124 10.47 -5.35 14.67
C LYS A 124 9.07 -5.62 14.13
N GLN A 125 8.77 -5.08 12.97
CA GLN A 125 7.51 -5.29 12.27
C GLN A 125 7.72 -5.25 10.75
N ALA A 126 6.99 -6.09 10.03
CA ALA A 126 6.86 -5.97 8.58
C ALA A 126 5.50 -6.49 8.12
N LEU A 127 5.13 -6.06 6.91
CA LEU A 127 3.94 -6.48 6.19
C LEU A 127 4.33 -7.10 4.85
N LEU A 128 3.59 -8.14 4.46
CA LEU A 128 3.59 -8.73 3.12
C LEU A 128 2.17 -8.68 2.56
N LEU A 129 2.02 -8.15 1.34
CA LEU A 129 0.74 -8.12 0.62
C LEU A 129 0.35 -9.55 0.18
N PRO A 130 -0.95 -9.83 -0.02
CA PRO A 130 -1.38 -11.10 -0.60
C PRO A 130 -0.93 -11.23 -2.06
N ASP A 131 -1.15 -12.42 -2.65
CA ASP A 131 -1.07 -12.66 -4.10
C ASP A 131 0.20 -12.13 -4.75
N LEU A 132 1.34 -12.50 -4.17
CA LEU A 132 2.67 -12.19 -4.71
C LEU A 132 3.21 -13.39 -5.46
N GLU A 133 3.87 -13.12 -6.59
CA GLU A 133 4.55 -14.13 -7.38
C GLU A 133 5.63 -14.83 -6.54
N GLY A 134 5.67 -16.16 -6.60
CA GLY A 134 6.61 -16.98 -5.81
C GLY A 134 6.25 -17.14 -4.33
N VAL A 135 5.05 -16.72 -3.91
CA VAL A 135 4.53 -16.90 -2.54
C VAL A 135 3.29 -17.79 -2.60
N ASP A 136 3.53 -19.10 -2.59
CA ASP A 136 2.49 -20.11 -2.84
C ASP A 136 2.05 -20.86 -1.58
N SER A 137 2.77 -20.65 -0.45
CA SER A 137 2.46 -21.29 0.83
C SER A 137 2.43 -20.29 1.99
N VAL A 138 1.76 -20.67 3.08
CA VAL A 138 1.75 -19.87 4.32
C VAL A 138 3.15 -19.82 4.92
N GLU A 139 3.90 -20.92 4.79
CA GLU A 139 5.28 -21.03 5.21
C GLU A 139 6.18 -20.02 4.46
N ASP A 140 5.97 -19.86 3.16
CA ASP A 140 6.65 -18.83 2.37
C ASP A 140 6.28 -17.43 2.84
N GLN A 141 4.99 -17.15 3.05
CA GLN A 141 4.54 -15.87 3.58
C GLN A 141 5.22 -15.53 4.91
N ILE A 142 5.20 -16.46 5.87
CA ILE A 142 5.81 -16.28 7.19
C ILE A 142 7.32 -16.05 7.07
N ARG A 143 8.01 -16.87 6.28
CA ARG A 143 9.45 -16.76 6.06
C ARG A 143 9.83 -15.40 5.48
N ILE A 144 9.14 -14.97 4.43
CA ILE A 144 9.41 -13.70 3.73
C ILE A 144 9.09 -12.52 4.64
N VAL A 145 7.95 -12.53 5.33
CA VAL A 145 7.58 -11.40 6.19
C VAL A 145 8.52 -11.28 7.40
N LYS A 146 8.98 -12.39 7.99
CA LYS A 146 10.00 -12.38 9.05
C LYS A 146 11.33 -11.83 8.54
N MET A 147 11.77 -12.25 7.36
CA MET A 147 12.99 -11.75 6.74
C MET A 147 12.91 -10.23 6.52
N LYS A 148 11.77 -9.74 6.02
CA LYS A 148 11.51 -8.30 5.83
C LYS A 148 11.49 -7.53 7.17
N ALA A 149 11.05 -8.15 8.26
CA ALA A 149 11.10 -7.59 9.61
C ALA A 149 12.48 -7.72 10.28
N GLY A 150 13.44 -8.41 9.65
CA GLY A 150 14.74 -8.72 10.25
C GLY A 150 14.66 -9.67 11.45
N ILE A 151 13.70 -10.60 11.44
CA ILE A 151 13.49 -11.61 12.49
C ILE A 151 14.05 -12.95 11.99
N PHE A 152 15.11 -13.43 12.65
CA PHE A 152 15.82 -14.67 12.28
C PHE A 152 15.85 -15.72 13.40
N ASN A 153 15.27 -15.40 14.57
CA ASN A 153 15.18 -16.31 15.71
C ASN A 153 13.85 -17.07 15.71
N ASP A 154 13.77 -18.10 16.55
CA ASP A 154 12.59 -18.95 16.72
C ASP A 154 11.68 -18.49 17.87
N LEU A 155 11.89 -17.29 18.41
CA LEU A 155 11.04 -16.78 19.47
C LEU A 155 9.62 -16.51 18.93
N PRO A 156 8.59 -16.61 19.79
CA PRO A 156 7.22 -16.30 19.40
C PRO A 156 7.08 -14.92 18.75
N CYS A 157 6.17 -14.83 17.79
CA CYS A 157 5.81 -13.59 17.10
C CYS A 157 4.29 -13.42 17.15
N GLU A 158 3.84 -12.17 17.14
CA GLU A 158 2.45 -11.83 16.90
C GLU A 158 2.21 -11.75 15.38
N TYR A 159 1.10 -12.33 14.92
CA TYR A 159 0.71 -12.28 13.52
C TYR A 159 -0.66 -11.65 13.35
N PHE A 160 -0.79 -10.83 12.32
CA PHE A 160 -2.03 -10.21 11.93
C PHE A 160 -2.27 -10.43 10.44
N THR A 161 -3.54 -10.37 10.04
CA THR A 161 -3.99 -10.59 8.67
C THR A 161 -4.93 -9.49 8.21
N PHE A 162 -4.96 -9.26 6.90
CA PHE A 162 -5.84 -8.33 6.23
C PHE A 162 -6.06 -8.82 4.78
N THR A 163 -7.05 -8.26 4.10
CA THR A 163 -7.27 -8.45 2.66
C THR A 163 -7.05 -7.15 1.91
N VAL A 164 -6.89 -7.24 0.58
CA VAL A 164 -6.63 -6.07 -0.26
C VAL A 164 -7.63 -6.00 -1.40
N GLU A 165 -8.26 -4.84 -1.55
CA GLU A 165 -9.01 -4.47 -2.75
C GLU A 165 -8.08 -3.73 -3.70
N ARG A 166 -7.84 -4.30 -4.89
CA ARG A 166 -6.87 -3.76 -5.87
C ARG A 166 -7.57 -3.02 -6.98
N TYR A 167 -7.09 -1.82 -7.29
CA TYR A 167 -7.66 -0.96 -8.33
C TYR A 167 -6.57 -0.48 -9.30
N SER A 168 -6.87 -0.52 -10.60
CA SER A 168 -6.04 -0.03 -11.70
C SER A 168 -6.83 0.83 -12.70
#